data_AF-T1AJ04-F1
#
_entry.id   AF-T1AJ04-F1
#
_cell.length_a   1.000
_cell.length_b   1.000
_cell.length_c   1.000
_cell.angle_alpha   90.00
_cell.angle_beta   90.00
_cell.angle_gamma   90.00
#
_symmetry.space_group_name_H-M   'P 1'
#
loop_
_entity.id
_entity.type
_entity.pdbx_description
1 polymer ?
#
loop_
_entity_poly.entity_id
_entity_poly.type
_entity_poly.pdbx_seq_one_letter_code
_entity_poly.pdbx_strand_id
1 'polypeptide(L)'
;KINVHIYTGDATRHLLTDVLPTITYENYKRALCLLDPYGLHLDWSAILQAGKSRAIDMFLNFPVMDMNRNAIWKNPGSVPRDGLERMTKFWGDDSWKQVAYVESPQTDLFGPAEMVKQSNEAIVAAFRERLKKVAGFQSVAEPLPMRNSTNAVVYYLFFASQKLVAEKIISEIFAKYR
;
A
#
# COMPACT_ATOMS: atom_id res chain seq x y z
N LYS A 1 20.83 -25.67 -12.26
CA LYS A 1 20.90 -25.23 -10.84
C LYS A 1 19.65 -24.41 -10.55
N ILE A 2 18.88 -24.78 -9.53
CA ILE A 2 17.72 -24.00 -9.10
C ILE A 2 18.25 -22.85 -8.23
N ASN A 3 18.06 -21.61 -8.69
CA ASN A 3 18.49 -20.41 -7.95
C ASN A 3 17.33 -19.90 -7.10
N VAL A 4 16.93 -20.70 -6.12
CA VAL A 4 15.82 -20.41 -5.20
C VAL A 4 16.38 -20.33 -3.80
N HIS A 5 16.08 -19.23 -3.11
CA HIS A 5 16.46 -18.98 -1.73
C HIS A 5 15.18 -18.83 -0.92
N ILE A 6 15.11 -19.51 0.22
CA ILE A 6 13.96 -19.48 1.13
C ILE A 6 14.42 -18.84 2.42
N TYR A 7 13.72 -17.79 2.82
CA TYR A 7 13.91 -17.12 4.10
C TYR A 7 12.69 -17.39 4.98
N THR A 8 12.92 -17.79 6.23
CA THR A 8 11.86 -18.11 7.19
C THR A 8 11.92 -17.15 8.36
N GLY A 9 10.85 -16.39 8.57
CA GLY A 9 10.76 -15.38 9.62
C GLY A 9 9.97 -14.16 9.16
N ASP A 10 10.26 -13.00 9.77
CA ASP A 10 9.67 -11.73 9.37
C ASP A 10 10.15 -11.34 7.96
N ALA A 11 9.22 -11.35 7.01
CA ALA A 11 9.48 -10.99 5.63
C ALA A 11 10.04 -9.57 5.47
N THR A 12 9.54 -8.61 6.27
CA THR A 12 10.05 -7.22 6.23
C THR A 12 11.52 -7.21 6.61
N ARG A 13 11.89 -7.89 7.70
CA ARG A 13 13.30 -7.95 8.14
C ARG A 13 14.19 -8.48 7.03
N HIS A 14 13.86 -9.64 6.47
CA HIS A 14 14.66 -10.25 5.40
C HIS A 14 14.72 -9.40 4.14
N LEU A 15 13.61 -8.74 3.75
CA LEU A 15 13.60 -7.78 2.65
C LEU A 15 14.61 -6.65 2.91
N LEU A 16 14.59 -6.07 4.10
CA LEU A 16 15.43 -4.92 4.45
C LEU A 16 16.91 -5.25 4.60
N THR A 17 17.26 -6.42 5.15
CA THR A 17 18.65 -6.76 5.49
C THR A 17 19.33 -7.65 4.45
N ASP A 18 18.60 -8.61 3.89
CA ASP A 18 19.23 -9.72 3.15
C ASP A 18 18.98 -9.61 1.64
N VAL A 19 17.82 -9.07 1.23
CA VAL A 19 17.38 -9.09 -0.17
C VAL A 19 17.55 -7.74 -0.85
N LEU A 20 16.77 -6.72 -0.47
CA LEU A 20 16.71 -5.42 -1.16
C LEU A 20 18.07 -4.70 -1.23
N PRO A 21 18.93 -4.70 -0.18
CA PRO A 21 20.25 -4.08 -0.26
C PRO A 21 21.16 -4.64 -1.35
N THR A 22 20.94 -5.90 -1.75
CA THR A 22 21.78 -6.57 -2.75
C THR A 22 21.36 -6.26 -4.18
N ILE A 23 20.21 -5.58 -4.37
CA ILE A 23 19.59 -5.24 -5.65
C ILE A 23 19.69 -3.74 -5.85
N THR A 24 20.78 -3.32 -6.46
CA THR A 24 21.06 -1.91 -6.73
C THR A 24 21.22 -1.66 -8.23
N TYR A 25 20.83 -0.47 -8.65
CA TYR A 25 20.92 -0.06 -10.05
C TYR A 25 22.37 -0.03 -10.55
N GLU A 26 23.30 0.36 -9.67
CA GLU A 26 24.75 0.47 -9.94
C GLU A 26 25.37 -0.90 -10.26
N ASN A 27 24.78 -1.98 -9.73
CA ASN A 27 25.20 -3.35 -9.98
C ASN A 27 24.46 -3.99 -11.17
N TYR A 28 23.71 -3.21 -11.96
CA TYR A 28 22.90 -3.67 -13.10
C TYR A 28 21.90 -4.78 -12.73
N LYS A 29 21.50 -4.85 -11.46
CA LYS A 29 20.47 -5.78 -11.01
C LYS A 29 19.11 -5.13 -11.12
N ARG A 30 18.10 -5.93 -11.45
CA ARG A 30 16.69 -5.54 -11.39
C ARG A 30 15.89 -6.63 -10.69
N ALA A 31 14.81 -6.23 -10.04
CA ALA A 31 13.89 -7.18 -9.44
C ALA A 31 12.44 -6.76 -9.61
N LEU A 32 11.57 -7.77 -9.66
CA LEU A 32 10.14 -7.61 -9.52
C LEU A 32 9.74 -8.16 -8.15
N CYS A 33 9.26 -7.30 -7.27
CA CYS A 33 8.76 -7.68 -5.95
C CYS A 33 7.25 -7.93 -6.01
N LEU A 34 6.82 -9.10 -5.54
CA LEU A 34 5.40 -9.43 -5.36
C LEU A 34 5.13 -9.45 -3.85
N LEU A 35 4.53 -8.38 -3.34
CA LEU A 35 4.22 -8.23 -1.92
C LEU A 35 2.75 -8.54 -1.69
N ASP A 36 2.48 -9.66 -1.01
CA ASP A 36 1.14 -10.07 -0.60
C ASP A 36 1.10 -10.20 0.94
N PRO A 37 1.00 -9.08 1.66
CA PRO A 37 1.00 -9.13 3.11
C PRO A 37 -0.30 -9.73 3.63
N TYR A 38 -0.19 -10.58 4.64
CA TYR A 38 -1.35 -11.06 5.37
C TYR A 38 -1.87 -9.93 6.27
N GLY A 39 -2.77 -9.09 5.74
CA GLY A 39 -3.24 -7.88 6.43
C GLY A 39 -2.14 -6.82 6.56
N LEU A 40 -2.15 -6.07 7.65
CA LEU A 40 -1.19 -4.98 7.92
C LEU A 40 0.20 -5.44 8.41
N HIS A 41 0.69 -6.60 7.96
CA HIS A 41 1.97 -7.20 8.39
C HIS A 41 3.14 -6.94 7.43
N LEU A 42 3.20 -5.75 6.86
CA LEU A 42 4.33 -5.25 6.08
C LEU A 42 4.70 -3.86 6.57
N ASP A 43 5.97 -3.61 6.80
CA ASP A 43 6.44 -2.28 7.19
C ASP A 43 6.68 -1.41 5.96
N TRP A 44 6.27 -0.14 6.05
CA TRP A 44 6.52 0.87 5.03
C TRP A 44 7.99 0.98 4.62
N SER A 45 8.92 0.73 5.53
CA SER A 45 10.36 0.77 5.26
C SER A 45 10.79 -0.15 4.10
N ALA A 46 10.17 -1.32 3.94
CA ALA A 46 10.47 -2.22 2.81
C ALA A 46 10.04 -1.61 1.47
N ILE A 47 8.85 -0.99 1.44
CA ILE A 47 8.33 -0.27 0.26
C ILE A 47 9.21 0.94 -0.06
N LEU A 48 9.61 1.69 0.97
CA LEU A 48 10.46 2.87 0.84
C LEU A 48 11.84 2.50 0.26
N GLN A 49 12.44 1.41 0.73
CA GLN A 49 13.73 0.94 0.21
C GLN A 49 13.60 0.44 -1.24
N ALA A 50 12.52 -0.28 -1.56
CA ALA A 50 12.24 -0.73 -2.92
C ALA A 50 12.11 0.46 -3.89
N GLY A 51 11.36 1.50 -3.50
CA GLY A 51 11.23 2.72 -4.28
C GLY A 51 12.56 3.45 -4.45
N LYS A 52 13.34 3.64 -3.38
CA LYS A 52 14.64 4.34 -3.45
C LYS A 52 15.70 3.63 -4.28
N SER A 53 15.64 2.30 -4.40
CA SER A 53 16.62 1.49 -5.13
C SER A 53 16.71 1.83 -6.64
N ARG A 54 15.65 2.39 -7.25
CA ARG A 54 15.52 2.64 -8.70
C ARG A 54 15.59 1.39 -9.61
N ALA A 55 15.93 0.22 -9.05
CA ALA A 55 16.07 -1.04 -9.75
C ALA A 55 14.86 -1.97 -9.61
N ILE A 56 13.90 -1.61 -8.75
CA ILE A 56 12.82 -2.50 -8.33
C ILE A 56 11.48 -2.01 -8.87
N ASP A 57 10.75 -2.93 -9.47
CA ASP A 57 9.34 -2.79 -9.79
C ASP A 57 8.55 -3.65 -8.78
N MET A 58 7.36 -3.20 -8.37
CA MET A 58 6.64 -3.77 -7.24
C MET A 58 5.16 -3.96 -7.55
N PHE A 59 4.65 -5.16 -7.33
CA PHE A 59 3.24 -5.39 -7.07
C PHE A 59 3.00 -5.45 -5.57
N LEU A 60 1.91 -4.83 -5.12
CA LEU A 60 1.47 -4.88 -3.74
C LEU A 60 -0.03 -5.20 -3.70
N ASN A 61 -0.38 -6.26 -2.98
CA ASN A 61 -1.75 -6.56 -2.63
C ASN A 61 -2.17 -5.74 -1.42
N PHE A 62 -2.81 -4.59 -1.65
CA PHE A 62 -3.11 -3.61 -0.60
C PHE A 62 -4.39 -4.01 0.17
N PRO A 63 -4.30 -4.30 1.49
CA PRO A 63 -5.34 -4.99 2.23
C PRO A 63 -6.42 -4.07 2.81
N VAL A 64 -7.24 -3.45 1.94
CA VAL A 64 -8.33 -2.55 2.35
C VAL A 64 -9.34 -3.22 3.30
N MET A 65 -9.64 -4.51 3.13
CA MET A 65 -10.55 -5.19 4.05
C MET A 65 -9.98 -5.24 5.47
N ASP A 66 -8.70 -5.59 5.61
CA ASP A 66 -8.02 -5.66 6.91
C ASP A 66 -7.92 -4.27 7.57
N MET A 67 -7.60 -3.24 6.78
CA MET A 67 -7.60 -1.84 7.23
C MET A 67 -8.94 -1.42 7.80
N ASN A 68 -10.02 -1.68 7.07
CA ASN A 68 -11.37 -1.34 7.50
C ASN A 68 -11.82 -2.13 8.74
N ARG A 69 -11.36 -3.37 8.88
CA ARG A 69 -11.69 -4.23 9.99
C ARG A 69 -10.93 -3.88 11.26
N ASN A 70 -9.67 -3.44 11.15
CA ASN A 70 -8.78 -3.33 12.31
C ASN A 70 -8.34 -1.91 12.65
N ALA A 71 -8.37 -0.96 11.70
CA ALA A 71 -7.76 0.36 11.88
C ALA A 71 -8.66 1.55 11.53
N ILE A 72 -9.53 1.41 10.52
CA ILE A 72 -10.34 2.51 9.99
C ILE A 72 -11.82 2.26 10.29
N TRP A 73 -12.25 2.53 11.52
CA TRP A 73 -13.65 2.39 11.94
C TRP A 73 -14.43 3.69 11.78
N LYS A 74 -15.77 3.62 11.80
CA LYS A 74 -16.61 4.82 11.83
C LYS A 74 -16.37 5.67 13.09
N ASN A 75 -16.11 5.02 14.22
CA ASN A 75 -15.70 5.68 15.45
C ASN A 75 -14.20 5.45 15.69
N PRO A 76 -13.32 6.43 15.40
CA PRO A 76 -11.87 6.29 15.57
C PRO A 76 -11.46 6.01 17.02
N GLY A 77 -12.20 6.55 18.00
CA GLY A 77 -11.86 6.43 19.42
C GLY A 77 -12.08 5.03 19.99
N SER A 78 -12.78 4.15 19.26
CA SER A 78 -13.01 2.75 19.66
C SER A 78 -12.04 1.77 18.99
N VAL A 79 -11.16 2.24 18.10
CA VAL A 79 -10.22 1.38 17.38
C VAL A 79 -9.17 0.85 18.37
N PRO A 80 -8.91 -0.48 18.41
CA PRO A 80 -7.85 -1.02 19.24
C PRO A 80 -6.48 -0.44 18.88
N ARG A 81 -5.68 -0.12 19.90
CA ARG A 81 -4.35 0.48 19.73
C ARG A 81 -3.44 -0.32 18.78
N ASP A 82 -3.47 -1.64 18.89
CA ASP A 82 -2.71 -2.55 18.03
C ASP A 82 -3.07 -2.41 16.53
N GLY A 83 -4.34 -2.15 16.21
CA GLY A 83 -4.78 -1.85 14.84
C GLY A 83 -4.23 -0.52 14.31
N LEU A 84 -4.22 0.51 15.16
CA LEU A 84 -3.63 1.82 14.84
C LEU A 84 -2.13 1.69 14.60
N GLU A 85 -1.40 0.97 15.47
CA GLU A 85 0.03 0.77 15.37
C GLU A 85 0.40 0.01 14.09
N ARG A 86 -0.33 -1.06 13.75
CA ARG A 86 -0.15 -1.78 12.48
C ARG A 86 -0.39 -0.89 11.27
N MET A 87 -1.45 -0.08 11.29
CA MET A 87 -1.75 0.83 10.17
C MET A 87 -0.67 1.90 10.01
N THR A 88 -0.23 2.49 11.11
CA THR A 88 0.87 3.47 11.12
C THR A 88 2.18 2.84 10.66
N LYS A 89 2.46 1.58 11.01
CA LYS A 89 3.65 0.85 10.52
C LYS A 89 3.57 0.55 9.02
N PHE A 90 2.41 0.12 8.53
CA PHE A 90 2.19 -0.18 7.12
C PHE A 90 2.19 1.08 6.24
N TRP A 91 1.58 2.17 6.73
CA TRP A 91 1.57 3.47 6.05
C TRP A 91 2.91 4.20 6.18
N GLY A 92 3.61 4.00 7.29
CA GLY A 92 4.90 4.58 7.64
C GLY A 92 4.84 5.80 8.56
N ASP A 93 3.66 6.41 8.72
CA ASP A 93 3.41 7.51 9.67
C ASP A 93 1.91 7.63 9.93
N ASP A 94 1.51 8.57 10.78
CA ASP A 94 0.10 8.82 11.15
C ASP A 94 -0.70 9.62 10.10
N SER A 95 -0.11 9.93 8.93
CA SER A 95 -0.78 10.76 7.92
C SER A 95 -2.02 10.10 7.30
N TRP A 96 -2.18 8.78 7.47
CA TRP A 96 -3.38 8.06 7.06
C TRP A 96 -4.62 8.52 7.80
N LYS A 97 -4.50 9.06 9.02
CA LYS A 97 -5.65 9.49 9.82
C LYS A 97 -6.39 10.66 9.16
N GLN A 98 -5.66 11.63 8.60
CA GLN A 98 -6.26 12.77 7.90
C GLN A 98 -6.82 12.39 6.52
N VAL A 99 -6.35 11.29 5.95
CA VAL A 99 -6.93 10.73 4.71
C VAL A 99 -8.19 9.93 5.04
N ALA A 100 -8.18 9.19 6.14
CA ALA A 100 -9.28 8.33 6.55
C ALA A 100 -10.48 9.08 7.12
N TYR A 101 -10.26 10.24 7.71
CA TYR A 101 -11.29 11.02 8.39
C TYR A 101 -11.24 12.48 7.93
N VAL A 102 -12.36 12.99 7.43
CA VAL A 102 -12.53 14.39 7.05
C VAL A 102 -13.72 15.00 7.78
N GLU A 103 -13.77 16.33 7.86
CA GLU A 103 -14.94 17.02 8.38
C GLU A 103 -16.17 16.75 7.51
N SER A 104 -17.31 16.52 8.17
CA SER A 104 -18.58 16.31 7.51
C SER A 104 -18.98 17.56 6.73
N PRO A 105 -19.30 17.44 5.43
CA PRO A 105 -19.88 18.54 4.68
C PRO A 105 -21.30 18.89 5.16
N GLN A 106 -21.94 18.00 5.91
CA GLN A 106 -23.16 18.29 6.65
C GLN A 106 -22.77 18.92 7.98
N THR A 107 -22.59 20.25 7.97
CA THR A 107 -22.32 21.02 9.17
C THR A 107 -23.63 21.18 9.94
N ASP A 108 -23.70 20.61 11.14
CA ASP A 108 -24.78 20.94 12.06
C ASP A 108 -24.67 22.43 12.41
N LEU A 109 -25.76 23.19 12.25
CA LEU A 109 -25.76 24.65 12.37
C LEU A 109 -25.26 25.17 13.75
N PHE A 110 -25.20 24.29 14.75
CA PHE A 110 -24.79 24.57 16.13
C PHE A 110 -23.95 23.44 16.77
N GLY A 111 -23.48 22.46 15.99
CA GLY A 111 -22.77 21.27 16.49
C GLY A 111 -21.25 21.33 16.29
N PRO A 112 -20.47 20.54 17.06
CA PRO A 112 -19.05 20.36 16.76
C PRO A 112 -18.85 19.70 15.39
N ALA A 113 -17.74 20.01 14.71
CA ALA A 113 -17.40 19.40 13.42
C ALA A 113 -17.33 17.86 13.56
N GLU A 114 -18.25 17.15 12.93
CA GLU A 114 -18.26 15.68 12.92
C GLU A 114 -17.23 15.17 11.91
N MET A 115 -16.36 14.26 12.34
CA MET A 115 -15.40 13.62 11.45
C MET A 115 -16.05 12.38 10.81
N VAL A 116 -16.15 12.36 9.49
CA VAL A 116 -16.69 11.25 8.72
C VAL A 116 -15.58 10.40 8.10
N LYS A 117 -15.78 9.09 8.13
CA LYS A 117 -14.89 8.13 7.47
C LYS A 117 -14.99 8.26 5.95
N GLN A 118 -13.83 8.38 5.29
CA GLN A 118 -13.68 8.42 3.84
C GLN A 118 -13.85 7.04 3.17
N SER A 119 -14.04 7.06 1.85
CA SER A 119 -14.18 5.85 1.05
C SER A 119 -12.84 5.11 0.87
N ASN A 120 -12.91 3.82 0.49
CA ASN A 120 -11.70 3.04 0.19
C ASN A 120 -10.90 3.65 -0.96
N GLU A 121 -11.59 4.19 -1.95
CA GLU A 121 -10.99 4.84 -3.12
C GLU A 121 -10.15 6.04 -2.72
N ALA A 122 -10.59 6.83 -1.72
CA ALA A 122 -9.80 7.96 -1.20
C ALA A 122 -8.51 7.49 -0.52
N ILE A 123 -8.58 6.43 0.32
CA ILE A 123 -7.40 5.82 0.95
C ILE A 123 -6.42 5.29 -0.11
N VAL A 124 -6.94 4.58 -1.10
CA VAL A 124 -6.16 3.97 -2.20
C VAL A 124 -5.49 5.05 -3.05
N ALA A 125 -6.21 6.12 -3.39
CA ALA A 125 -5.67 7.25 -4.13
C ALA A 125 -4.55 7.96 -3.35
N ALA A 126 -4.75 8.19 -2.05
CA ALA A 126 -3.72 8.79 -1.21
C ALA A 126 -2.48 7.90 -1.08
N PHE A 127 -2.67 6.58 -0.93
CA PHE A 127 -1.55 5.64 -0.87
C PHE A 127 -0.78 5.59 -2.21
N ARG A 128 -1.49 5.64 -3.34
CA ARG A 128 -0.87 5.77 -4.67
C ARG A 128 0.03 7.00 -4.75
N GLU A 129 -0.47 8.15 -4.29
CA GLU A 129 0.31 9.38 -4.28
C GLU A 129 1.51 9.29 -3.32
N ARG A 130 1.36 8.60 -2.20
CA ARG A 130 2.46 8.34 -1.26
C ARG A 130 3.55 7.46 -1.88
N LEU A 131 3.19 6.41 -2.62
CA LEU A 131 4.16 5.59 -3.36
C LEU A 131 4.98 6.42 -4.37
N LYS A 132 4.34 7.38 -5.04
CA LYS A 132 5.04 8.30 -5.95
C LYS A 132 5.93 9.28 -5.19
N LYS A 133 5.35 10.05 -4.27
CA LYS A 133 5.98 11.22 -3.64
C LYS A 133 6.97 10.87 -2.54
N VAL A 134 6.68 9.84 -1.75
CA VAL A 134 7.46 9.46 -0.57
C VAL A 134 8.37 8.27 -0.87
N ALA A 135 7.84 7.20 -1.46
CA ALA A 135 8.68 6.04 -1.80
C ALA A 135 9.57 6.30 -3.03
N GLY A 136 9.19 7.25 -3.91
CA GLY A 136 10.02 7.67 -5.03
C GLY A 136 9.88 6.80 -6.28
N PHE A 137 8.76 6.09 -6.44
CA PHE A 137 8.45 5.44 -7.70
C PHE A 137 8.10 6.48 -8.77
N GLN A 138 8.74 6.39 -9.94
CA GLN A 138 8.47 7.31 -11.06
C GLN A 138 7.06 7.17 -11.62
N SER A 139 6.49 5.98 -11.55
CA SER A 139 5.15 5.70 -11.99
C SER A 139 4.47 4.71 -11.06
N VAL A 140 3.17 4.92 -10.84
CA VAL A 140 2.29 4.01 -10.12
C VAL A 140 0.97 3.98 -10.89
N ALA A 141 0.63 2.82 -11.44
CA ALA A 141 -0.61 2.64 -12.21
C ALA A 141 -1.83 2.84 -11.32
N GLU A 142 -3.01 3.04 -11.94
CA GLU A 142 -4.25 3.00 -11.18
C GLU A 142 -4.49 1.58 -10.61
N PRO A 143 -4.69 1.44 -9.29
CA PRO A 143 -4.81 0.13 -8.66
C PRO A 143 -6.07 -0.63 -9.11
N LEU A 144 -5.95 -1.93 -9.27
CA LEU A 144 -7.06 -2.81 -9.67
C LEU A 144 -7.82 -3.29 -8.42
N PRO A 145 -9.13 -2.98 -8.26
CA PRO A 145 -9.92 -3.52 -7.16
C PRO A 145 -10.15 -5.03 -7.32
N MET A 146 -9.69 -5.81 -6.35
CA MET A 146 -9.87 -7.26 -6.29
C MET A 146 -11.10 -7.59 -5.46
N ARG A 147 -12.07 -8.30 -6.06
CA ARG A 147 -13.37 -8.59 -5.45
C ARG A 147 -13.51 -10.07 -5.10
N ASN A 148 -14.26 -10.36 -4.04
CA ASN A 148 -14.66 -11.73 -3.70
C ASN A 148 -15.91 -12.18 -4.48
N SER A 149 -16.39 -13.40 -4.21
CA SER A 149 -17.61 -13.95 -4.82
C SER A 149 -18.88 -13.17 -4.50
N THR A 150 -18.90 -12.36 -3.44
CA THR A 150 -20.01 -11.45 -3.09
C THR A 150 -19.83 -10.05 -3.67
N ASN A 151 -18.89 -9.87 -4.62
CA ASN A 151 -18.58 -8.60 -5.28
C ASN A 151 -18.04 -7.49 -4.35
N ALA A 152 -17.62 -7.83 -3.13
CA ALA A 152 -17.02 -6.90 -2.18
C ALA A 152 -15.52 -6.76 -2.46
N VAL A 153 -14.99 -5.53 -2.46
CA VAL A 153 -13.56 -5.27 -2.65
C VAL A 153 -12.79 -5.70 -1.41
N VAL A 154 -11.88 -6.66 -1.58
CA VAL A 154 -11.06 -7.21 -0.50
C VAL A 154 -9.67 -6.57 -0.48
N TYR A 155 -9.11 -6.37 -1.67
CA TYR A 155 -7.77 -5.81 -1.87
C TYR A 155 -7.75 -4.85 -3.06
N TYR A 156 -6.73 -4.01 -3.14
CA TYR A 156 -6.36 -3.31 -4.37
C TYR A 156 -4.98 -3.78 -4.80
N LEU A 157 -4.85 -4.24 -6.05
CA LEU A 157 -3.56 -4.60 -6.60
C LEU A 157 -2.87 -3.35 -7.14
N PHE A 158 -1.83 -2.92 -6.45
CA PHE A 158 -0.96 -1.82 -6.87
C PHE A 158 0.17 -2.35 -7.74
N PHE A 159 0.56 -1.53 -8.72
CA PHE A 159 1.82 -1.69 -9.44
C PHE A 159 2.58 -0.37 -9.42
N ALA A 160 3.82 -0.42 -8.95
CA ALA A 160 4.72 0.71 -8.87
C ALA A 160 6.04 0.39 -9.59
N SER A 161 6.54 1.34 -10.38
CA SER A 161 7.71 1.12 -11.23
C SER A 161 8.58 2.35 -11.34
N GLN A 162 9.83 2.09 -11.68
CA GLN A 162 10.84 3.09 -12.01
C GLN A 162 10.89 3.39 -13.52
N LYS A 163 9.97 2.81 -14.31
CA LYS A 163 9.91 2.94 -15.76
C LYS A 163 8.51 3.34 -16.21
N LEU A 164 8.39 4.50 -16.86
CA LEU A 164 7.10 5.01 -17.36
C LEU A 164 6.42 4.04 -18.34
N VAL A 165 7.18 3.32 -19.16
CA VAL A 165 6.63 2.33 -20.10
C VAL A 165 5.90 1.18 -19.38
N ALA A 166 6.31 0.84 -18.16
CA ALA A 166 5.67 -0.23 -17.40
C ALA A 166 4.24 0.15 -16.99
N GLU A 167 3.96 1.45 -16.77
CA GLU A 167 2.60 1.92 -16.48
C GLU A 167 1.64 1.59 -17.62
N LYS A 168 2.06 1.85 -18.86
CA LYS A 168 1.25 1.60 -20.04
C LYS A 168 0.92 0.11 -20.16
N ILE A 169 1.94 -0.74 -20.05
CA ILE A 169 1.79 -2.20 -20.14
C ILE A 169 0.85 -2.71 -19.05
N ILE A 170 1.05 -2.31 -17.80
CA ILE A 170 0.21 -2.77 -16.69
C ILE A 170 -1.21 -2.22 -16.79
N SER A 171 -1.39 -0.98 -17.26
CA SER A 171 -2.74 -0.41 -17.46
C SER A 171 -3.53 -1.20 -18.51
N GLU A 172 -2.89 -1.61 -19.61
CA GLU A 172 -3.50 -2.48 -20.63
C GLU A 172 -3.85 -3.87 -20.07
N ILE A 173 -3.03 -4.42 -19.16
CA ILE A 173 -3.32 -5.69 -18.48
C ILE A 173 -4.51 -5.50 -17.53
N PHE A 174 -4.47 -4.50 -16.66
CA PHE A 174 -5.52 -4.25 -15.67
C PHE A 174 -6.88 -3.94 -16.31
N ALA A 175 -6.91 -3.28 -17.47
CA ALA A 175 -8.15 -2.99 -18.20
C ALA A 175 -8.95 -4.26 -18.55
N LYS A 176 -8.30 -5.42 -18.70
CA LYS A 176 -8.98 -6.70 -18.98
C LYS A 176 -9.71 -7.29 -17.78
N TYR A 177 -9.44 -6.79 -16.58
CA TYR A 177 -9.92 -7.36 -15.32
C TYR A 177 -10.72 -6.35 -14.46
N ARG A 178 -11.04 -5.17 -15.00
CA ARG A 178 -11.88 -4.18 -14.32
C ARG A 178 -13.38 -4.49 -14.41
#